data_AF-A0A965MQD9-F1
#
_entry.id   AF-A0A965MQD9-F1
#
_cell.length_a   1.000
_cell.length_b   1.000
_cell.length_c   1.000
_cell.angle_alpha   90.00
_cell.angle_beta   90.00
_cell.angle_gamma   90.00
#
_symmetry.space_group_name_H-M   'P 1'
#
loop_
_entity.id
_entity.type
_entity.pdbx_description
1 polymer ?
#
loop_
_entity_poly.entity_id
_entity_poly.type
_entity_poly.pdbx_seq_one_letter_code
_entity_poly.pdbx_strand_id
1 'polypeptide(L)'
;MSEQIYAPSVAELAKAAAEITSRILANGSAKSAFGEWLTKDKPTYDYHICRAIRHAVTAQMQIHLNEPQPDQNGETATDHLERTIVRALFAWFQLQRKMPRL
;
A
#
# COMPACT_ATOMS: atom_id res chain seq x y z
N MET A 1 0.11 7.85 32.49
CA MET A 1 1.06 6.74 32.31
C MET A 1 1.42 6.71 30.85
N SER A 2 2.70 6.85 30.49
CA SER A 2 3.13 6.67 29.10
C SER A 2 2.90 5.21 28.72
N GLU A 3 2.07 4.98 27.70
CA GLU A 3 1.87 3.65 27.14
C GLU A 3 3.23 3.11 26.69
N GLN A 4 3.64 1.96 27.24
CA GLN A 4 4.93 1.39 26.94
C GLN A 4 4.84 0.77 25.53
N ILE A 5 5.38 1.47 24.53
CA ILE A 5 5.35 1.00 23.14
C ILE A 5 6.36 -0.13 23.00
N TYR A 6 5.86 -1.36 22.87
CA TYR A 6 6.68 -2.51 22.52
C TYR A 6 6.94 -2.54 21.01
N ALA A 7 8.17 -2.85 20.62
CA ALA A 7 8.47 -3.12 19.22
C ALA A 7 7.72 -4.39 18.78
N PRO A 8 7.02 -4.39 17.64
CA PRO A 8 6.38 -5.58 17.14
C PRO A 8 7.44 -6.63 16.76
N SER A 9 7.12 -7.88 17.01
CA SER A 9 7.91 -9.03 16.56
C SER A 9 7.86 -9.17 15.04
N VAL A 10 8.84 -9.89 14.49
CA VAL A 10 8.85 -10.26 13.07
C VAL A 10 7.57 -11.02 12.68
N ALA A 11 7.06 -11.88 13.57
CA ALA A 11 5.85 -12.66 13.33
C ALA A 11 4.59 -11.79 13.22
N GLU A 12 4.46 -10.77 14.08
CA GLU A 12 3.35 -9.82 14.04
C GLU A 12 3.39 -8.99 12.75
N LEU A 13 4.57 -8.49 12.36
CA LEU A 13 4.71 -7.74 11.11
C LEU A 13 4.43 -8.60 9.88
N ALA A 14 4.91 -9.85 9.85
CA ALA A 14 4.67 -10.77 8.74
C ALA A 14 3.16 -11.12 8.61
N LYS A 15 2.50 -11.37 9.74
CA LYS A 15 1.05 -11.61 9.77
C LYS A 15 0.27 -10.38 9.27
N ALA A 16 0.61 -9.19 9.76
CA ALA A 16 -0.02 -7.95 9.33
C ALA A 16 0.14 -7.73 7.81
N ALA A 17 1.35 -7.94 7.27
CA ALA A 17 1.60 -7.81 5.84
C ALA A 17 0.77 -8.80 5.00
N ALA A 18 0.62 -10.04 5.47
CA ALA A 18 -0.20 -11.06 4.81
C ALA A 18 -1.70 -10.70 4.83
N GLU A 19 -2.20 -10.19 5.96
CA GLU A 19 -3.60 -9.75 6.12
C GLU A 19 -3.93 -8.55 5.24
N ILE A 20 -3.08 -7.52 5.25
CA ILE A 20 -3.21 -6.32 4.40
C ILE A 20 -3.23 -6.73 2.93
N THR A 21 -2.26 -7.53 2.52
CA THR A 21 -2.15 -7.97 1.12
C THR A 21 -3.38 -8.77 0.71
N SER A 22 -3.83 -9.70 1.55
CA SER A 22 -5.03 -10.51 1.26
C SER A 22 -6.29 -9.65 1.15
N ARG A 23 -6.49 -8.71 2.09
CA ARG A 23 -7.65 -7.81 2.10
C ARG A 23 -7.71 -6.90 0.88
N ILE A 24 -6.59 -6.24 0.56
CA ILE A 24 -6.52 -5.30 -0.56
C ILE A 24 -6.60 -6.03 -1.89
N LEU A 25 -5.95 -7.20 -2.02
CA LEU A 25 -6.02 -7.96 -3.24
C LEU A 25 -7.42 -8.54 -3.44
N ALA A 26 -8.05 -9.14 -2.43
CA ALA A 26 -9.35 -9.79 -2.56
C ALA A 26 -10.47 -8.87 -3.10
N ASN A 27 -10.45 -7.59 -2.75
CA ASN A 27 -11.59 -6.69 -2.96
C ASN A 27 -11.61 -5.97 -4.30
N GLY A 28 -10.57 -6.09 -5.13
CA GLY A 28 -10.50 -5.24 -6.32
C GLY A 28 -10.46 -3.75 -5.93
N SER A 29 -10.72 -2.87 -6.88
CA SER A 29 -10.95 -1.44 -6.64
C SER A 29 -12.13 -1.00 -7.49
N ALA A 30 -12.72 0.16 -7.19
CA ALA A 30 -13.77 0.74 -8.04
C ALA A 30 -13.36 0.94 -9.52
N LYS A 31 -12.05 0.91 -9.82
CA LYS A 31 -11.49 1.15 -11.16
C LYS A 31 -10.97 -0.12 -11.87
N SER A 32 -10.69 -1.18 -11.11
CA SER A 32 -10.09 -2.40 -11.65
C SER A 32 -10.41 -3.60 -10.76
N ALA A 33 -10.79 -4.73 -11.37
CA ALA A 33 -11.08 -5.99 -10.67
C ALA A 33 -9.83 -6.64 -10.06
N PHE A 34 -10.03 -7.70 -9.25
CA PHE A 34 -8.96 -8.51 -8.67
C PHE A 34 -7.90 -8.88 -9.73
N GLY A 35 -6.64 -8.52 -9.49
CA GLY A 35 -5.53 -8.85 -10.39
C GLY A 35 -5.41 -8.00 -11.65
N GLU A 36 -6.42 -7.18 -12.00
CA GLU A 36 -6.32 -6.27 -13.16
C GLU A 36 -5.23 -5.21 -12.96
N TRP A 37 -4.86 -4.87 -11.73
CA TRP A 37 -3.77 -3.90 -11.49
C TRP A 37 -2.38 -4.41 -11.87
N LEU A 38 -2.22 -5.72 -12.12
CA LEU A 38 -0.97 -6.27 -12.64
C LEU A 38 -0.83 -6.09 -14.15
N THR A 39 -1.95 -5.92 -14.86
CA THR A 39 -2.01 -5.98 -16.33
C THR A 39 -2.58 -4.71 -16.98
N LYS A 40 -3.51 -4.01 -16.30
CA LYS A 40 -4.24 -2.82 -16.77
C LYS A 40 -3.56 -1.53 -16.37
N ASP A 41 -3.12 -1.48 -15.12
CA ASP A 41 -2.13 -0.52 -14.66
C ASP A 41 -0.79 -0.96 -15.30
N LYS A 42 -0.11 -0.07 -16.04
CA LYS A 42 1.08 -0.40 -16.85
C LYS A 42 1.96 -1.48 -16.17
N PRO A 43 2.32 -2.58 -16.86
CA PRO A 43 2.94 -3.76 -16.25
C PRO A 43 4.44 -3.55 -15.96
N THR A 44 4.77 -2.43 -15.33
CA THR A 44 6.13 -1.95 -15.11
C THR A 44 6.29 -1.51 -13.66
N TYR A 45 7.43 -1.85 -13.06
CA TYR A 45 7.64 -1.64 -11.63
C TYR A 45 7.80 -0.17 -11.26
N ASP A 46 8.22 0.68 -12.19
CA ASP A 46 8.26 2.14 -12.02
C ASP A 46 6.87 2.71 -11.69
N TYR A 47 5.82 2.22 -12.35
CA TYR A 47 4.44 2.62 -12.05
C TYR A 47 4.07 2.30 -10.60
N HIS A 48 4.33 1.07 -10.15
CA HIS A 48 4.01 0.68 -8.77
C HIS A 48 4.85 1.43 -7.73
N ILE A 49 6.11 1.73 -8.03
CA ILE A 49 6.97 2.58 -7.18
C ILE A 49 6.38 3.99 -7.05
N CYS A 50 6.04 4.65 -8.16
CA CYS A 50 5.44 5.98 -8.14
C CYS A 50 4.11 5.99 -7.37
N ARG A 51 3.29 4.94 -7.52
CA ARG A 51 2.04 4.79 -6.76
C ARG A 51 2.29 4.60 -5.27
N ALA A 52 3.28 3.79 -4.88
CA ALA A 52 3.65 3.60 -3.48
C ALA A 52 4.10 4.92 -2.85
N ILE A 53 4.96 5.68 -3.52
CA ILE A 53 5.42 7.00 -3.06
C ILE A 53 4.23 7.96 -2.88
N ARG A 54 3.33 8.04 -3.87
CA ARG A 54 2.15 8.91 -3.78
C ARG A 54 1.31 8.58 -2.54
N HIS A 55 0.98 7.31 -2.32
CA HIS A 55 0.17 6.91 -1.17
C HIS A 55 0.88 7.18 0.16
N ALA A 56 2.19 6.95 0.25
CA ALA A 56 2.98 7.27 1.43
C ALA A 56 2.94 8.77 1.77
N VAL A 57 3.08 9.64 0.75
CA VAL A 57 2.99 11.09 0.92
C VAL A 57 1.59 11.51 1.36
N THR A 58 0.52 10.96 0.77
CA THR A 58 -0.85 11.28 1.19
C THR A 58 -1.11 10.86 2.64
N ALA A 59 -0.68 9.66 3.04
CA ALA A 59 -0.78 9.21 4.43
C ALA A 59 -0.03 10.17 5.37
N GLN A 60 1.19 10.58 5.01
CA GLN A 60 1.96 11.56 5.78
C GLN A 60 1.22 12.89 5.90
N MET A 61 0.63 13.39 4.81
CA MET A 61 -0.15 14.64 4.83
C MET A 61 -1.33 14.53 5.79
N GLN A 62 -2.07 13.41 5.78
CA GLN A 62 -3.20 13.18 6.69
C GLN A 62 -2.76 13.08 8.15
N ILE A 63 -1.65 12.39 8.42
CA ILE A 63 -1.11 12.23 9.79
C ILE A 63 -0.57 13.56 10.33
N HIS A 64 0.00 14.41 9.47
CA HIS A 64 0.55 15.70 9.87
C HIS A 64 -0.53 16.71 10.27
N LEU A 65 -1.79 16.51 9.88
CA LEU A 65 -2.89 17.33 10.34
C LEU A 65 -3.20 17.01 11.80
N ASN A 66 -3.49 18.04 12.61
CA ASN A 66 -3.87 17.88 14.02
C ASN A 66 -5.09 16.96 14.21
N GLU A 67 -5.92 16.83 13.18
CA GLU A 67 -6.96 15.81 13.06
C GLU A 67 -6.78 15.09 11.71
N PRO A 68 -6.41 13.80 11.69
CA PRO A 68 -6.33 13.04 10.45
C PRO A 68 -7.71 12.93 9.79
N GLN A 69 -7.89 13.63 8.67
CA GLN A 69 -9.14 13.60 7.90
C GLN A 69 -9.00 12.71 6.66
N PRO A 70 -10.03 11.91 6.31
CA PRO A 70 -10.04 11.16 5.07
C PRO A 70 -9.87 12.04 3.83
N ASP A 71 -9.38 11.47 2.73
CA ASP A 71 -9.29 12.17 1.45
C ASP A 71 -10.68 12.38 0.82
N GLN A 72 -10.71 12.98 -0.38
CA GLN A 72 -11.96 13.23 -1.11
C GLN A 72 -12.74 11.94 -1.48
N ASN A 73 -12.10 10.77 -1.41
CA ASN A 73 -12.71 9.46 -1.65
C ASN A 73 -13.06 8.73 -0.34
N GLY A 74 -12.86 9.36 0.82
CA GLY A 74 -13.07 8.75 2.12
C GLY A 74 -11.94 7.83 2.57
N GLU A 75 -10.77 7.84 1.92
CA GLU A 75 -9.62 7.01 2.31
C GLU A 75 -8.84 7.64 3.46
N THR A 76 -8.55 6.84 4.49
CA THR A 76 -7.78 7.25 5.66
C THR A 76 -6.27 7.10 5.46
N ALA A 77 -5.47 7.60 6.42
CA ALA A 77 -4.03 7.44 6.40
C ALA A 77 -3.63 5.96 6.42
N THR A 78 -4.35 5.15 7.20
CA THR A 78 -4.17 3.69 7.26
C THR A 78 -4.43 3.05 5.90
N ASP A 79 -5.52 3.43 5.21
CA ASP A 79 -5.83 2.89 3.88
C ASP A 79 -4.70 3.20 2.88
N HIS A 80 -4.15 4.41 2.93
CA HIS A 80 -3.02 4.79 2.08
C HIS A 80 -1.72 4.06 2.46
N LEU A 81 -1.44 3.82 3.74
CA LEU A 81 -0.30 2.99 4.17
C LEU A 81 -0.44 1.55 3.67
N GLU A 82 -1.62 0.96 3.76
CA GLU A 82 -1.90 -0.39 3.24
C GLU A 82 -1.69 -0.47 1.73
N ARG A 83 -2.19 0.51 0.98
CA ARG A 83 -1.95 0.61 -0.48
C ARG A 83 -0.46 0.76 -0.80
N THR A 84 0.28 1.50 0.02
CA THR A 84 1.73 1.66 -0.13
C THR A 84 2.45 0.32 -0.02
N ILE A 85 2.13 -0.47 1.02
CA ILE A 85 2.70 -1.81 1.24
C ILE A 85 2.46 -2.71 0.03
N VAL A 86 1.21 -2.80 -0.43
CA VAL A 86 0.84 -3.67 -1.55
C VAL A 86 1.52 -3.27 -2.85
N ARG A 87 1.60 -1.96 -3.15
CA ARG A 87 2.28 -1.47 -4.36
C ARG A 87 3.80 -1.71 -4.30
N ALA A 88 4.42 -1.54 -3.13
CA ALA A 88 5.83 -1.87 -2.94
C ALA A 88 6.13 -3.36 -3.13
N LEU A 89 5.26 -4.25 -2.60
CA LEU A 89 5.37 -5.69 -2.81
C LEU A 89 5.24 -6.08 -4.29
N PHE A 90 4.33 -5.45 -5.03
CA PHE A 90 4.23 -5.68 -6.48
C PHE A 90 5.48 -5.23 -7.24
N ALA A 91 6.02 -4.04 -6.94
CA ALA A 91 7.26 -3.58 -7.55
C ALA A 91 8.41 -4.54 -7.26
N TRP A 92 8.54 -5.00 -6.00
CA TRP A 92 9.54 -6.00 -5.61
C TRP A 92 9.38 -7.30 -6.40
N PHE A 93 8.15 -7.83 -6.51
CA PHE A 93 7.87 -9.06 -7.26
C PHE A 93 8.19 -8.92 -8.76
N GLN A 94 7.83 -7.80 -9.36
CA GLN A 94 8.15 -7.50 -10.77
C GLN A 94 9.67 -7.39 -11.01
N LEU A 95 10.40 -6.79 -10.05
CA LEU A 95 11.87 -6.74 -10.09
C LEU A 95 12.49 -8.13 -10.00
N GLN A 96 12.01 -8.99 -9.10
CA GLN A 96 12.45 -10.39 -9.00
C GLN A 96 12.21 -11.17 -10.31
N ARG A 97 11.13 -10.84 -11.02
CA ARG A 97 10.77 -11.46 -12.31
C ARG A 97 11.40 -10.80 -13.54
N LYS A 98 12.23 -9.76 -13.37
CA LYS A 98 12.86 -9.01 -14.46
C LYS A 98 11.84 -8.50 -15.50
N MET A 99 10.67 -8.05 -15.04
CA MET A 99 9.66 -7.44 -15.91
C MET A 99 10.21 -6.17 -16.60
N PRO A 100 9.65 -5.76 -17.76
CA PRO A 100 10.17 -4.63 -18.53
C PRO A 100 10.08 -3.29 -17.77
N ARG A 101 11.00 -2.37 -18.08
CA ARG A 101 10.87 -0.92 -17.82
C ARG A 101 10.08 -0.27 -18.96
N LEU A 102 9.39 0.84 -18.68
CA LEU A 102 8.99 1.78 -19.72
C LEU A 102 10.22 2.51 -20.27
#